data_AF-A0A2N8DXQ1-F1
#
_entry.id   AF-A0A2N8DXQ1-F1
#
_cell.length_a   1.000
_cell.length_b   1.000
_cell.length_c   1.000
_cell.angle_alpha   90.00
_cell.angle_beta   90.00
_cell.angle_gamma   90.00
#
_symmetry.space_group_name_H-M   'P 1'
#
loop_
_entity.id
_entity.type
_entity.pdbx_description
1 polymer ?
#
loop_
_entity_poly.entity_id
_entity_poly.type
_entity_poly.pdbx_seq_one_letter_code
_entity_poly.pdbx_strand_id
1 'polypeptide(L)'
;MAITDANEVEKIVRVLEARGANLFHACQLKDFRSYVKLGGVPSRNKLLNSGLDFTVFDTDAIDKENKVWDKVFGNFSDFGRQFAKPETRSQPNPYGPIQIVMKPNILRSVTDLSITLRSAGARDFDRDNECLKDSQDFEKIFQFADANQTQNVNQRRNIAFERELNIRFGRNNSKSPEFNCAVDSEILSFSDAIYILVDACVYRGEELSVEVQRLTGKRVIKRSYQCPDKEKIIKELSELSVVNDCTRESLLAGNFASERLRQWVGECDGFYYDRFISYLTNGTVRA
;
A
#
# COMPACT_ATOMS: atom_id res chain seq x y z
N MET A 1 20.62 -7.41 -8.27
CA MET A 1 20.31 -8.68 -7.62
C MET A 1 19.65 -8.36 -6.29
N ALA A 2 18.68 -9.15 -5.86
CA ALA A 2 18.10 -8.99 -4.52
C ALA A 2 19.16 -9.08 -3.41
N ILE A 3 18.90 -8.42 -2.28
CA ILE A 3 19.78 -8.39 -1.11
C ILE A 3 19.54 -9.65 -0.29
N THR A 4 20.50 -10.57 -0.32
CA THR A 4 20.45 -11.84 0.45
C THR A 4 21.42 -11.86 1.63
N ASP A 5 22.32 -10.88 1.74
CA ASP A 5 23.21 -10.74 2.90
C ASP A 5 22.43 -10.20 4.09
N ALA A 6 22.28 -11.02 5.13
CA ALA A 6 21.59 -10.65 6.37
C ALA A 6 22.21 -9.42 7.05
N ASN A 7 23.52 -9.20 6.92
CA ASN A 7 24.16 -8.00 7.47
C ASN A 7 23.73 -6.73 6.74
N GLU A 8 23.49 -6.84 5.43
CA GLU A 8 23.03 -5.72 4.62
C GLU A 8 21.57 -5.39 4.89
N VAL A 9 20.73 -6.41 5.04
CA VAL A 9 19.35 -6.26 5.53
C VAL A 9 19.33 -5.58 6.91
N GLU A 10 20.19 -6.00 7.84
CA GLU A 10 20.29 -5.38 9.17
C GLU A 10 20.68 -3.90 9.10
N LYS A 11 21.58 -3.49 8.20
CA LYS A 11 21.90 -2.07 7.99
C LYS A 11 20.67 -1.28 7.53
N ILE A 12 19.92 -1.81 6.57
CA ILE A 12 18.67 -1.20 6.08
C ILE A 12 17.65 -1.06 7.22
N VAL A 13 17.48 -2.09 8.04
CA VAL A 13 16.59 -2.06 9.21
C VAL A 13 17.03 -0.98 10.20
N ARG A 14 18.33 -0.85 10.48
CA ARG A 14 18.86 0.21 11.35
C ARG A 14 18.63 1.61 10.80
N VAL A 15 18.76 1.81 9.47
CA VAL A 15 18.44 3.09 8.82
C VAL A 15 16.97 3.45 9.04
N LEU A 16 16.06 2.49 8.85
CA LEU A 16 14.63 2.69 9.09
C LEU A 16 14.32 3.01 10.56
N GLU A 17 14.91 2.26 11.49
CA GLU A 17 14.75 2.46 12.94
C GLU A 17 15.27 3.84 13.38
N ALA A 18 16.46 4.23 12.94
CA ALA A 18 17.06 5.53 13.25
C ALA A 18 16.22 6.70 12.70
N ARG A 19 15.54 6.50 11.57
CA ARG A 19 14.65 7.50 10.97
C ARG A 19 13.25 7.51 11.56
N GLY A 20 12.88 6.51 12.37
CA GLY A 20 11.50 6.31 12.81
C GLY A 20 10.54 6.05 11.63
N ALA A 21 11.06 5.42 10.58
CA ALA A 21 10.30 5.05 9.40
C ALA A 21 9.60 3.70 9.62
N ASN A 22 8.34 3.61 9.22
CA ASN A 22 7.56 2.38 9.28
C ASN A 22 7.40 1.79 7.87
N LEU A 23 6.95 0.54 7.84
CA LEU A 23 6.57 -0.16 6.62
C LEU A 23 5.05 -0.25 6.54
N PHE A 24 4.53 -0.24 5.32
CA PHE A 24 3.11 -0.12 5.05
C PHE A 24 2.68 -1.23 4.09
N HIS A 25 1.68 -2.02 4.46
CA HIS A 25 1.00 -2.94 3.54
C HIS A 25 -0.50 -2.61 3.50
N ALA A 26 -1.03 -2.32 2.32
CA ALA A 26 -2.45 -2.03 2.13
C ALA A 26 -3.16 -3.23 1.54
N CYS A 27 -4.38 -3.46 1.98
CA CYS A 27 -5.18 -4.61 1.56
C CYS A 27 -6.68 -4.30 1.62
N GLN A 28 -7.48 -5.11 0.94
CA GLN A 28 -8.94 -5.07 1.01
C GLN A 28 -9.43 -5.90 2.20
N LEU A 29 -10.71 -5.76 2.58
CA LEU A 29 -11.29 -6.53 3.70
C LEU A 29 -11.21 -8.05 3.48
N LYS A 30 -11.46 -8.50 2.25
CA LYS A 30 -11.39 -9.90 1.84
C LYS A 30 -10.00 -10.48 2.09
N ASP A 31 -8.96 -9.77 1.66
CA ASP A 31 -7.57 -10.13 1.93
C ASP A 31 -7.27 -10.11 3.44
N PHE A 32 -7.68 -9.05 4.14
CA PHE A 32 -7.41 -8.90 5.57
C PHE A 32 -7.98 -10.04 6.43
N ARG A 33 -9.19 -10.53 6.11
CA ARG A 33 -9.78 -11.71 6.77
C ARG A 33 -8.89 -12.94 6.62
N SER A 34 -8.31 -13.15 5.45
CA SER A 34 -7.38 -14.25 5.17
C SER A 34 -6.04 -14.05 5.88
N TYR A 35 -5.55 -12.81 5.94
CA TYR A 35 -4.30 -12.47 6.62
C TYR A 35 -4.39 -12.74 8.12
N VAL A 36 -5.52 -12.39 8.74
CA VAL A 36 -5.82 -12.71 10.14
C VAL A 36 -5.77 -14.22 10.39
N LYS A 37 -6.39 -15.03 9.52
CA LYS A 37 -6.37 -16.50 9.62
C LYS A 37 -4.96 -17.07 9.48
N LEU A 38 -4.12 -16.46 8.63
CA LEU A 38 -2.74 -16.88 8.40
C LEU A 38 -1.75 -16.30 9.42
N GLY A 39 -2.17 -15.35 10.26
CA GLY A 39 -1.33 -14.73 11.29
C GLY A 39 -0.36 -13.65 10.79
N GLY A 40 -0.52 -13.16 9.56
CA GLY A 40 0.40 -12.18 8.97
C GLY A 40 0.02 -11.79 7.54
N VAL A 41 0.88 -10.99 6.90
CA VAL A 41 0.76 -10.61 5.48
C VAL A 41 1.41 -11.71 4.62
N PRO A 42 0.63 -12.51 3.89
CA PRO A 42 1.14 -13.57 3.02
C PRO A 42 1.59 -13.05 1.65
N SER A 43 2.38 -13.85 0.94
CA SER A 43 2.52 -13.73 -0.51
C SER A 43 1.22 -14.11 -1.22
N ARG A 44 1.11 -13.76 -2.51
CA ARG A 44 -0.02 -14.21 -3.33
C ARG A 44 -0.02 -15.73 -3.54
N ASN A 45 1.14 -16.34 -3.71
CA ASN A 45 1.28 -17.79 -3.78
C ASN A 45 0.74 -18.49 -2.51
N LYS A 46 1.07 -17.95 -1.33
CA LYS A 46 0.61 -18.50 -0.06
C LYS A 46 -0.90 -18.39 0.12
N LEU A 47 -1.51 -17.26 -0.27
CA LEU A 47 -2.97 -17.10 -0.27
C LEU A 47 -3.63 -18.14 -1.15
N LEU A 48 -3.17 -18.27 -2.40
CA LEU A 48 -3.73 -19.22 -3.35
C LEU A 48 -3.66 -20.65 -2.81
N ASN A 49 -2.51 -21.07 -2.29
CA ASN A 49 -2.30 -22.43 -1.78
C ASN A 49 -3.00 -22.70 -0.44
N SER A 50 -3.41 -21.65 0.30
CA SER A 50 -4.18 -21.80 1.53
C SER A 50 -5.67 -22.09 1.30
N GLY A 51 -6.17 -21.91 0.07
CA GLY A 51 -7.60 -22.01 -0.24
C GLY A 51 -8.46 -20.91 0.38
N LEU A 52 -7.84 -19.86 0.91
CA LEU A 52 -8.54 -18.71 1.47
C LEU A 52 -8.87 -17.70 0.38
N ASP A 53 -9.96 -16.97 0.60
CA ASP A 53 -10.42 -15.90 -0.27
C ASP A 53 -9.46 -14.71 -0.30
N PHE A 54 -9.23 -14.13 -1.47
CA PHE A 54 -8.47 -12.90 -1.63
C PHE A 54 -9.00 -12.07 -2.80
N THR A 55 -8.63 -10.80 -2.86
CA THR A 55 -9.01 -9.91 -3.96
C THR A 55 -8.10 -10.17 -5.14
N VAL A 56 -8.67 -10.53 -6.30
CA VAL A 56 -7.91 -10.66 -7.54
C VAL A 56 -7.55 -9.26 -8.06
N PHE A 57 -6.28 -9.05 -8.35
CA PHE A 57 -5.80 -7.82 -8.99
C PHE A 57 -5.44 -8.10 -10.45
N ASP A 58 -5.60 -7.10 -11.30
CA ASP A 58 -5.18 -7.15 -12.70
C ASP A 58 -3.67 -7.31 -12.88
N THR A 59 -2.87 -6.98 -11.86
CA THR A 59 -1.41 -7.22 -11.83
C THR A 59 -1.04 -8.65 -11.49
N ASP A 60 -1.96 -9.51 -11.02
CA ASP A 60 -1.62 -10.87 -10.57
C ASP A 60 -0.96 -11.72 -11.69
N ALA A 61 -1.35 -11.51 -12.95
CA ALA A 61 -0.71 -12.17 -14.09
C ALA A 61 0.71 -11.64 -14.34
N ILE A 62 0.88 -10.32 -14.23
CA ILE A 62 2.17 -9.64 -14.40
C ILE A 62 3.13 -10.05 -13.28
N ASP A 63 2.66 -10.15 -12.04
CA ASP A 63 3.47 -10.56 -10.88
C ASP A 63 4.01 -11.99 -11.05
N LYS A 64 3.27 -12.88 -11.71
CA LYS A 64 3.74 -14.23 -12.09
C LYS A 64 4.79 -14.17 -13.20
N GLU A 65 4.56 -13.39 -14.24
CA GLU A 65 5.51 -13.18 -15.35
C GLU A 65 6.84 -12.60 -14.84
N ASN A 66 6.75 -11.65 -13.92
CA ASN A 66 7.88 -10.98 -13.27
C ASN A 66 8.53 -11.81 -12.15
N LYS A 67 8.04 -13.04 -11.89
CA LYS A 67 8.57 -13.98 -10.90
C LYS A 67 8.61 -13.42 -9.46
N VAL A 68 7.58 -12.67 -9.09
CA VAL A 68 7.41 -12.09 -7.75
C VAL A 68 6.15 -12.60 -7.03
N TRP A 69 5.46 -13.59 -7.60
CA TRP A 69 4.21 -14.17 -7.06
C TRP A 69 4.34 -14.78 -5.66
N ASP A 70 5.52 -15.30 -5.35
CA ASP A 70 5.91 -15.90 -4.06
C ASP A 70 6.56 -14.89 -3.10
N LYS A 71 6.50 -13.59 -3.41
CA LYS A 71 7.06 -12.51 -2.59
C LYS A 71 5.96 -11.80 -1.81
N VAL A 72 6.34 -11.29 -0.64
CA VAL A 72 5.49 -10.40 0.17
C VAL A 72 5.88 -8.95 -0.11
N PHE A 73 4.88 -8.11 -0.36
CA PHE A 73 5.07 -6.72 -0.77
C PHE A 73 4.78 -5.73 0.35
N GLY A 74 5.40 -4.56 0.28
CA GLY A 74 4.98 -3.38 1.05
C GLY A 74 5.66 -2.11 0.55
N ASN A 75 5.33 -1.00 1.20
CA ASN A 75 5.79 0.33 0.83
C ASN A 75 6.43 1.05 2.02
N PHE A 76 7.22 2.07 1.70
CA PHE A 76 7.83 2.99 2.67
C PHE A 76 6.99 4.25 2.91
N SER A 77 5.84 4.35 2.23
CA SER A 77 4.93 5.49 2.28
C SER A 77 3.49 5.01 2.48
N ASP A 78 2.72 5.77 3.26
CA ASP A 78 1.27 5.61 3.39
C ASP A 78 0.55 6.37 2.27
N PHE A 79 0.11 5.66 1.23
CA PHE A 79 -0.56 6.28 0.07
C PHE A 79 -1.92 6.88 0.44
N GLY A 80 -2.67 6.24 1.35
CA GLY A 80 -3.96 6.76 1.81
C GLY A 80 -3.85 8.11 2.51
N ARG A 81 -2.69 8.40 3.14
CA ARG A 81 -2.44 9.70 3.77
C ARG A 81 -2.40 10.84 2.78
N GLN A 82 -1.90 10.61 1.56
CA GLN A 82 -1.87 11.67 0.56
C GLN A 82 -3.28 11.98 0.08
N PHE A 83 -4.13 10.97 -0.16
CA PHE A 83 -5.54 11.21 -0.46
C PHE A 83 -6.20 12.07 0.60
N ALA A 84 -6.06 11.75 1.89
CA ALA A 84 -6.73 12.44 3.00
C ALA A 84 -6.42 13.95 3.20
N LYS A 85 -5.50 14.55 2.44
CA LYS A 85 -5.11 15.97 2.53
C LYS A 85 -5.90 16.88 1.59
N PRO A 86 -6.12 18.17 1.91
CA PRO A 86 -6.91 19.09 1.10
C PRO A 86 -6.33 19.42 -0.28
N GLU A 87 -5.01 19.63 -0.39
CA GLU A 87 -4.39 20.18 -1.61
C GLU A 87 -3.82 19.12 -2.57
N THR A 88 -4.02 17.83 -2.27
CA THR A 88 -3.47 16.76 -3.09
C THR A 88 -4.46 16.31 -4.15
N ARG A 89 -3.96 16.04 -5.36
CA ARG A 89 -4.71 15.32 -6.41
C ARG A 89 -4.55 13.80 -6.35
N SER A 90 -3.96 13.29 -5.26
CA SER A 90 -3.80 11.84 -5.06
C SER A 90 -5.16 11.17 -4.99
N GLN A 91 -5.29 10.02 -5.65
CA GLN A 91 -6.44 9.12 -5.52
C GLN A 91 -6.29 8.24 -4.26
N PRO A 92 -7.38 7.63 -3.76
CA PRO A 92 -7.32 6.62 -2.70
C PRO A 92 -6.34 5.50 -3.02
N ASN A 93 -5.88 4.79 -1.99
CA ASN A 93 -4.96 3.66 -2.20
C ASN A 93 -5.70 2.52 -2.95
N PRO A 94 -5.32 2.18 -4.20
CA PRO A 94 -6.03 1.16 -4.97
C PRO A 94 -5.96 -0.22 -4.31
N TYR A 95 -4.89 -0.50 -3.54
CA TYR A 95 -4.69 -1.81 -2.91
C TYR A 95 -5.57 -2.02 -1.68
N GLY A 96 -6.18 -0.97 -1.16
CA GLY A 96 -7.34 -1.08 -0.28
C GLY A 96 -7.36 -0.14 0.93
N PRO A 97 -8.52 -0.06 1.59
CA PRO A 97 -8.79 0.87 2.67
C PRO A 97 -8.18 0.44 4.03
N ILE A 98 -7.60 -0.76 4.12
CA ILE A 98 -7.00 -1.29 5.35
C ILE A 98 -5.49 -1.27 5.20
N GLN A 99 -4.83 -0.43 5.99
CA GLN A 99 -3.38 -0.24 6.00
C GLN A 99 -2.77 -0.85 7.26
N ILE A 100 -2.02 -1.92 7.10
CA ILE A 100 -1.21 -2.54 8.16
C ILE A 100 0.09 -1.75 8.28
N VAL A 101 0.36 -1.20 9.48
CA VAL A 101 1.58 -0.45 9.76
C VAL A 101 2.53 -1.32 10.58
N MET A 102 3.73 -1.55 10.05
CA MET A 102 4.68 -2.54 10.58
C MET A 102 5.99 -1.87 11.02
N LYS A 103 6.63 -2.46 12.02
CA LYS A 103 7.99 -2.08 12.43
C LYS A 103 9.01 -2.54 11.38
N PRO A 104 10.14 -1.83 11.24
CA PRO A 104 11.26 -2.27 10.42
C PRO A 104 11.77 -3.68 10.77
N ASN A 105 11.67 -4.06 12.05
CA ASN A 105 12.07 -5.38 12.56
C ASN A 105 11.51 -6.56 11.75
N ILE A 106 10.36 -6.39 11.10
CA ILE A 106 9.74 -7.43 10.28
C ILE A 106 10.67 -7.92 9.15
N LEU A 107 11.55 -7.05 8.63
CA LEU A 107 12.49 -7.38 7.57
C LEU A 107 13.64 -8.28 8.06
N ARG A 108 13.88 -8.42 9.37
CA ARG A 108 14.93 -9.31 9.88
C ARG A 108 14.65 -10.79 9.63
N SER A 109 13.40 -11.13 9.29
CA SER A 109 12.97 -12.51 8.99
C SER A 109 13.08 -12.89 7.50
N VAL A 110 13.46 -11.95 6.64
CA VAL A 110 13.48 -12.17 5.18
C VAL A 110 14.73 -12.94 4.76
N THR A 111 14.59 -13.82 3.77
CA THR A 111 15.69 -14.55 3.14
C THR A 111 16.22 -13.84 1.90
N ASP A 112 15.38 -13.01 1.27
CA ASP A 112 15.80 -12.03 0.29
C ASP A 112 15.00 -10.73 0.45
N LEU A 113 15.62 -9.61 0.08
CA LEU A 113 14.97 -8.30 0.07
C LEU A 113 15.28 -7.57 -1.24
N SER A 114 14.24 -7.21 -1.98
CA SER A 114 14.36 -6.29 -3.09
C SER A 114 13.65 -4.99 -2.74
N ILE A 115 14.37 -3.88 -2.89
CA ILE A 115 13.81 -2.53 -2.75
C ILE A 115 13.92 -1.89 -4.12
N THR A 116 12.80 -1.43 -4.67
CA THR A 116 12.75 -0.89 -6.02
C THR A 116 12.08 0.47 -6.05
N LEU A 117 12.46 1.26 -7.05
CA LEU A 117 11.87 2.57 -7.32
C LEU A 117 10.81 2.50 -8.42
N ARG A 118 10.51 1.32 -8.94
CA ARG A 118 9.42 1.08 -9.89
C ARG A 118 8.61 -0.10 -9.36
N SER A 119 7.31 -0.08 -9.66
CA SER A 119 6.43 -1.12 -9.18
C SER A 119 6.74 -2.46 -9.83
N ALA A 120 6.77 -3.52 -9.03
CA ALA A 120 6.91 -4.89 -9.47
C ALA A 120 5.76 -5.36 -10.37
N GLY A 121 4.60 -4.69 -10.30
CA GLY A 121 3.47 -4.89 -11.20
C GLY A 121 3.60 -4.15 -12.55
N ALA A 122 4.73 -3.49 -12.83
CA ALA A 122 5.00 -2.95 -14.15
C ALA A 122 5.28 -4.07 -15.15
N ARG A 123 4.76 -3.96 -16.38
CA ARG A 123 5.23 -4.80 -17.50
C ARG A 123 6.74 -4.61 -17.62
N ASP A 124 7.48 -5.68 -17.92
CA ASP A 124 8.94 -5.71 -18.08
C ASP A 124 9.79 -5.49 -16.82
N PHE A 125 9.18 -5.55 -15.63
CA PHE A 125 9.92 -5.44 -14.38
C PHE A 125 10.92 -6.58 -14.20
N ASP A 126 12.16 -6.20 -13.92
CA ASP A 126 13.25 -7.10 -13.60
C ASP A 126 13.69 -6.85 -12.16
N ARG A 127 13.28 -7.76 -11.28
CA ARG A 127 13.54 -7.66 -9.85
C ARG A 127 15.02 -7.48 -9.52
N ASP A 128 15.90 -8.20 -10.22
CA ASP A 128 17.32 -8.18 -9.94
C ASP A 128 17.96 -6.91 -10.48
N ASN A 129 17.60 -6.48 -11.68
CA ASN A 129 18.19 -5.28 -12.27
C ASN A 129 17.65 -3.98 -11.67
N GLU A 130 16.43 -3.99 -11.13
CA GLU A 130 15.81 -2.78 -10.57
C GLU A 130 16.09 -2.56 -9.08
N CYS A 131 16.48 -3.61 -8.36
CA CYS A 131 16.80 -3.58 -6.93
C CYS A 131 17.91 -2.56 -6.62
N LEU A 132 17.71 -1.78 -5.54
CA LEU A 132 18.78 -1.01 -4.91
C LEU A 132 19.88 -1.95 -4.42
N LYS A 133 21.14 -1.53 -4.56
CA LYS A 133 22.28 -2.44 -4.39
C LYS A 133 22.61 -2.74 -2.93
N ASP A 134 22.46 -1.74 -2.07
CA ASP A 134 22.92 -1.77 -0.68
C ASP A 134 22.22 -0.68 0.16
N SER A 135 22.59 -0.61 1.43
CA SER A 135 22.08 0.35 2.41
C SER A 135 22.46 1.79 2.06
N GLN A 136 23.58 2.02 1.35
CA GLN A 136 23.99 3.37 0.94
C GLN A 136 23.08 3.90 -0.16
N ASP A 137 22.71 3.04 -1.12
CA ASP A 137 21.68 3.36 -2.11
C ASP A 137 20.31 3.52 -1.45
N PHE A 138 19.98 2.67 -0.47
CA PHE A 138 18.74 2.78 0.28
C PHE A 138 18.60 4.13 1.01
N GLU A 139 19.65 4.66 1.64
CA GLU A 139 19.57 5.97 2.31
C GLU A 139 19.16 7.12 1.37
N LYS A 140 19.45 7.00 0.07
CA LYS A 140 19.11 8.02 -0.93
C LYS A 140 17.62 8.09 -1.25
N ILE A 141 16.80 7.14 -0.78
CA ILE A 141 15.34 7.19 -1.00
C ILE A 141 14.65 8.24 -0.13
N PHE A 142 15.27 8.67 0.97
CA PHE A 142 14.67 9.63 1.89
C PHE A 142 14.83 11.06 1.38
N GLN A 143 13.85 11.93 1.63
CA GLN A 143 13.88 13.33 1.20
C GLN A 143 15.19 14.03 1.61
N PHE A 144 15.64 13.78 2.84
CA PHE A 144 16.95 14.19 3.35
C PHE A 144 17.85 12.95 3.45
N ALA A 145 18.88 12.91 2.60
CA ALA A 145 19.85 11.82 2.58
C ALA A 145 20.56 11.68 3.93
N ASP A 146 20.90 12.79 4.59
CA ASP A 146 21.37 12.79 5.97
C ASP A 146 20.22 13.18 6.93
N ALA A 147 19.90 12.28 7.88
CA ALA A 147 18.85 12.52 8.87
C ALA A 147 19.16 13.73 9.80
N ASN A 148 20.43 14.12 9.94
CA ASN A 148 20.84 15.29 10.71
C ASN A 148 20.46 16.62 10.04
N GLN A 149 20.13 16.61 8.74
CA GLN A 149 19.70 17.79 7.99
C GLN A 149 18.21 18.12 8.21
N THR A 150 17.50 17.32 9.01
CA THR A 150 16.07 17.49 9.25
C THR A 150 15.76 18.46 10.37
N GLN A 151 14.74 19.29 10.18
CA GLN A 151 14.28 20.26 11.18
C GLN A 151 13.37 19.62 12.24
N ASN A 152 12.76 18.47 11.93
CA ASN A 152 11.92 17.73 12.87
C ASN A 152 11.87 16.23 12.53
N VAL A 153 11.40 15.44 13.51
CA VAL A 153 11.31 13.98 13.41
C VAL A 153 10.44 13.52 12.23
N ASN A 154 9.41 14.29 11.86
CA ASN A 154 8.56 13.91 10.73
C ASN A 154 9.30 13.95 9.39
N GLN A 155 10.24 14.87 9.21
CA GLN A 155 11.03 14.98 7.98
C GLN A 155 12.04 13.82 7.81
N ARG A 156 12.52 13.22 8.91
CA ARG A 156 13.53 12.11 8.88
C ARG A 156 13.08 10.88 8.11
N ARG A 157 11.78 10.60 8.20
CA ARG A 157 11.12 9.46 7.58
C ARG A 157 10.47 9.77 6.24
N ASN A 158 10.51 11.03 5.78
CA ASN A 158 9.90 11.37 4.50
C ASN A 158 10.68 10.74 3.37
N ILE A 159 9.96 10.12 2.44
CA ILE A 159 10.49 9.60 1.19
C ILE A 159 10.58 10.75 0.19
N ALA A 160 11.64 10.75 -0.62
CA ALA A 160 11.86 11.72 -1.69
C ALA A 160 10.78 11.57 -2.78
N PHE A 161 10.43 12.67 -3.45
CA PHE A 161 9.49 12.63 -4.56
C PHE A 161 10.15 12.04 -5.82
N GLU A 162 9.30 11.61 -6.76
CA GLU A 162 9.70 11.01 -8.04
C GLU A 162 10.80 11.82 -8.77
N ARG A 163 10.68 13.15 -8.81
CA ARG A 163 11.69 14.00 -9.46
C ARG A 163 13.06 13.88 -8.81
N GLU A 164 13.13 13.89 -7.48
CA GLU A 164 14.41 13.75 -6.78
C GLU A 164 14.97 12.35 -6.91
N LEU A 165 14.12 11.31 -6.84
CA LEU A 165 14.54 9.92 -7.04
C LEU A 165 15.13 9.73 -8.44
N ASN A 166 14.47 10.24 -9.48
CA ASN A 166 14.97 10.20 -10.85
C ASN A 166 16.36 10.83 -10.99
N ILE A 167 16.57 12.01 -10.39
CA ILE A 167 17.88 12.69 -10.39
C ILE A 167 18.94 11.86 -9.66
N ARG A 168 18.63 11.35 -8.47
CA ARG A 168 19.60 10.65 -7.60
C ARG A 168 20.05 9.30 -8.16
N PHE A 169 19.15 8.60 -8.84
CA PHE A 169 19.40 7.26 -9.36
C PHE A 169 19.65 7.24 -10.88
N GLY A 170 19.63 8.39 -11.55
CA GLY A 170 19.83 8.49 -13.00
C GLY A 170 18.75 7.76 -13.81
N ARG A 171 17.49 7.82 -13.34
CA ARG A 171 16.33 7.14 -13.94
C ARG A 171 15.29 8.18 -14.38
N ASN A 172 14.34 7.80 -15.23
CA ASN A 172 13.22 8.66 -15.66
C ASN A 172 11.83 8.07 -15.32
N ASN A 173 11.80 6.95 -14.60
CA ASN A 173 10.60 6.17 -14.32
C ASN A 173 10.49 5.79 -12.82
N SER A 174 11.21 6.48 -11.94
CA SER A 174 11.13 6.27 -10.49
C SER A 174 9.77 6.72 -9.95
N LYS A 175 9.23 5.97 -9.01
CA LYS A 175 7.99 6.19 -8.27
C LYS A 175 8.28 6.04 -6.77
N SER A 176 7.23 6.07 -5.95
CA SER A 176 7.40 5.78 -4.52
C SER A 176 8.08 4.40 -4.36
N PRO A 177 9.16 4.29 -3.58
CA PRO A 177 9.82 3.04 -3.33
C PRO A 177 8.88 2.00 -2.71
N GLU A 178 9.10 0.75 -3.10
CA GLU A 178 8.45 -0.42 -2.55
C GLU A 178 9.48 -1.49 -2.21
N PHE A 179 9.11 -2.43 -1.35
CA PHE A 179 9.89 -3.63 -1.10
C PHE A 179 9.09 -4.86 -1.46
N ASN A 180 9.79 -5.88 -1.93
CA ASN A 180 9.27 -7.22 -2.09
C ASN A 180 10.32 -8.23 -1.61
N CYS A 181 9.88 -9.20 -0.81
CA CYS A 181 10.79 -10.06 -0.06
C CYS A 181 10.28 -11.50 0.01
N ALA A 182 11.21 -12.44 0.07
CA ALA A 182 10.97 -13.82 0.40
C ALA A 182 11.13 -14.04 1.91
N VAL A 183 10.29 -14.91 2.45
CA VAL A 183 10.33 -15.41 3.82
C VAL A 183 10.00 -16.89 3.73
N ASP A 184 10.60 -17.76 4.53
CA ASP A 184 10.40 -19.22 4.43
C ASP A 184 8.93 -19.65 4.51
N SER A 185 8.13 -18.94 5.31
CA SER A 185 6.69 -19.20 5.47
C SER A 185 5.83 -18.52 4.41
N GLU A 186 6.43 -17.68 3.58
CA GLU A 186 5.80 -16.70 2.70
C GLU A 186 4.84 -15.75 3.44
N ILE A 187 5.05 -15.53 4.74
CA ILE A 187 4.21 -14.69 5.60
C ILE A 187 5.08 -13.76 6.43
N LEU A 188 4.84 -12.45 6.29
CA LEU A 188 5.33 -11.44 7.23
C LEU A 188 4.39 -11.37 8.44
N SER A 189 4.88 -11.84 9.59
CA SER A 189 4.09 -12.01 10.81
C SER A 189 3.47 -10.70 11.34
N PHE A 190 2.23 -10.79 11.83
CA PHE A 190 1.60 -9.69 12.56
C PHE A 190 2.24 -9.40 13.92
N SER A 191 3.21 -10.17 14.41
CA SER A 191 3.99 -9.82 15.60
C SER A 191 4.56 -8.40 15.51
N ASP A 192 5.01 -7.99 14.33
CA ASP A 192 5.61 -6.68 14.07
C ASP A 192 4.62 -5.63 13.56
N ALA A 193 3.34 -5.98 13.43
CA ALA A 193 2.28 -5.00 13.18
C ALA A 193 2.05 -4.14 14.43
N ILE A 194 2.21 -2.82 14.27
CA ILE A 194 2.08 -1.81 15.32
C ILE A 194 0.59 -1.49 15.55
N TYR A 195 -0.10 -1.17 14.46
CA TYR A 195 -1.54 -0.87 14.44
C TYR A 195 -2.06 -1.00 13.00
N ILE A 196 -3.38 -1.04 12.88
CA ILE A 196 -4.10 -1.05 11.60
C ILE A 196 -4.75 0.32 11.43
N LEU A 197 -4.52 0.97 10.30
CA LEU A 197 -5.18 2.23 9.93
C LEU A 197 -6.26 1.93 8.89
N VAL A 198 -7.47 2.44 9.10
CA VAL A 198 -8.62 2.13 8.26
C VAL A 198 -9.22 3.42 7.70
N ASP A 199 -9.40 3.46 6.38
CA ASP A 199 -10.08 4.55 5.67
C ASP A 199 -11.56 4.63 6.09
N ALA A 200 -12.19 5.77 5.83
CA ALA A 200 -13.55 6.04 6.27
C ALA A 200 -14.65 5.31 5.46
N CYS A 201 -14.31 4.19 4.80
CA CYS A 201 -15.26 3.38 4.05
C CYS A 201 -16.38 2.83 4.94
N VAL A 202 -17.55 2.62 4.35
CA VAL A 202 -18.72 1.99 4.94
C VAL A 202 -18.82 0.55 4.45
N TYR A 203 -19.04 -0.38 5.37
CA TYR A 203 -19.27 -1.80 5.12
C TYR A 203 -20.52 -2.25 5.87
N ARG A 204 -21.51 -2.78 5.13
CA ARG A 204 -22.80 -3.23 5.70
C ARG A 204 -23.50 -2.20 6.60
N GLY A 205 -23.44 -0.93 6.20
CA GLY A 205 -24.07 0.19 6.92
C GLY A 205 -23.31 0.69 8.15
N GLU A 206 -22.14 0.12 8.47
CA GLU A 206 -21.27 0.58 9.55
C GLU A 206 -19.92 1.05 8.99
N GLU A 207 -19.15 1.80 9.77
CA GLU A 207 -17.77 2.12 9.39
C GLU A 207 -16.92 0.84 9.32
N LEU A 208 -16.11 0.70 8.27
CA LEU A 208 -15.22 -0.44 8.05
C LEU A 208 -14.30 -0.70 9.24
N SER A 209 -13.89 0.36 9.96
CA SER A 209 -13.05 0.24 11.15
C SER A 209 -13.66 -0.64 12.25
N VAL A 210 -14.99 -0.68 12.36
CA VAL A 210 -15.71 -1.52 13.31
C VAL A 210 -15.55 -3.00 12.96
N GLU A 211 -15.73 -3.35 11.69
CA GLU A 211 -15.52 -4.73 11.21
C GLU A 211 -14.06 -5.16 11.37
N VAL A 212 -13.11 -4.31 10.99
CA VAL A 212 -11.68 -4.60 11.16
C VAL A 212 -11.34 -4.82 12.63
N GLN A 213 -11.91 -4.03 13.54
CA GLN A 213 -11.70 -4.19 14.98
C GLN A 213 -12.25 -5.51 15.53
N ARG A 214 -13.33 -6.06 14.95
CA ARG A 214 -13.86 -7.39 15.32
C ARG A 214 -12.94 -8.52 14.87
N LEU A 215 -12.20 -8.32 13.77
CA LEU A 215 -11.35 -9.35 13.17
C LEU A 215 -9.97 -9.48 13.81
N THR A 216 -9.48 -8.47 14.54
CA THR A 216 -8.11 -8.48 15.07
C THR A 216 -8.01 -7.98 16.51
N GLY A 217 -7.07 -8.58 17.26
CA GLY A 217 -6.64 -8.06 18.56
C GLY A 217 -5.67 -6.88 18.45
N LYS A 218 -5.27 -6.47 17.24
CA LYS A 218 -4.42 -5.30 17.03
C LYS A 218 -5.20 -4.00 17.23
N ARG A 219 -4.49 -2.93 17.61
CA ARG A 219 -5.07 -1.59 17.72
C ARG A 219 -5.52 -1.12 16.33
N VAL A 220 -6.80 -0.80 16.19
CA VAL A 220 -7.36 -0.21 14.96
C VAL A 220 -7.51 1.30 15.15
N ILE A 221 -7.11 2.07 14.14
CA ILE A 221 -7.15 3.53 14.13
C ILE A 221 -7.92 3.96 12.88
N LYS A 222 -8.85 4.89 13.04
CA LYS A 222 -9.53 5.53 11.89
C LYS A 222 -8.59 6.53 11.23
N ARG A 223 -8.52 6.54 9.90
CA ARG A 223 -7.75 7.55 9.18
C ARG A 223 -8.33 8.93 9.44
N SER A 224 -7.46 9.86 9.83
CA SER A 224 -7.82 11.27 9.94
C SER A 224 -7.80 11.92 8.55
N TYR A 225 -8.94 12.47 8.17
CA TYR A 225 -9.09 13.25 6.95
C TYR A 225 -8.94 14.73 7.28
N GLN A 226 -7.87 15.34 6.74
CA GLN A 226 -7.66 16.78 6.84
C GLN A 226 -8.54 17.54 5.83
N CYS A 227 -9.10 16.81 4.85
CA CYS A 227 -10.10 17.29 3.92
C CYS A 227 -11.44 16.58 4.18
N PRO A 228 -12.42 17.23 4.83
CA PRO A 228 -13.72 16.63 5.12
C PRO A 228 -14.46 16.14 3.87
N ASP A 229 -14.29 16.81 2.72
CA ASP A 229 -14.96 16.42 1.49
C ASP A 229 -14.44 15.09 0.95
N LYS A 230 -13.15 14.79 1.12
CA LYS A 230 -12.57 13.49 0.73
C LYS A 230 -13.04 12.35 1.63
N GLU A 231 -13.31 12.63 2.90
CA GLU A 231 -13.96 11.68 3.80
C GLU A 231 -15.39 11.38 3.34
N LYS A 232 -16.16 12.42 2.98
CA LYS A 232 -17.52 12.23 2.46
C LYS A 232 -17.54 11.48 1.13
N ILE A 233 -16.59 11.78 0.24
CA ILE A 233 -16.40 11.08 -1.04
C ILE A 233 -16.17 9.58 -0.81
N ILE A 234 -15.25 9.19 0.07
CA ILE A 234 -14.95 7.76 0.26
C ILE A 234 -16.12 7.01 0.91
N LYS A 235 -16.85 7.65 1.84
CA LYS A 235 -18.06 7.12 2.45
C LYS A 235 -19.13 6.86 1.39
N GLU A 236 -19.51 7.91 0.67
CA GLU A 236 -20.53 7.85 -0.38
C GLU A 236 -20.16 6.81 -1.46
N LEU A 237 -18.90 6.80 -1.90
CA LEU A 237 -18.45 5.85 -2.90
C LEU A 237 -18.58 4.40 -2.42
N SER A 238 -18.19 4.12 -1.16
CA SER A 238 -18.34 2.77 -0.60
C SER A 238 -19.80 2.34 -0.41
N GLU A 239 -20.70 3.27 -0.08
CA GLU A 239 -22.13 3.00 0.05
C GLU A 239 -22.77 2.71 -1.32
N LEU A 240 -22.49 3.54 -2.33
CA LEU A 240 -23.02 3.38 -3.68
C LEU A 240 -22.53 2.09 -4.34
N SER A 241 -21.27 1.70 -4.09
CA SER A 241 -20.66 0.49 -4.65
C SER A 241 -21.34 -0.81 -4.20
N VAL A 242 -22.16 -0.78 -3.15
CA VAL A 242 -22.94 -1.95 -2.71
C VAL A 242 -23.90 -2.39 -3.83
N VAL A 243 -24.56 -1.45 -4.50
CA VAL A 243 -25.67 -1.74 -5.42
C VAL A 243 -25.47 -1.20 -6.85
N ASN A 244 -24.60 -0.21 -7.03
CA ASN A 244 -24.35 0.41 -8.33
C ASN A 244 -23.03 -0.08 -8.93
N ASP A 245 -22.89 0.07 -10.24
CA ASP A 245 -21.59 0.16 -10.87
C ASP A 245 -21.04 1.57 -10.67
N CYS A 246 -19.88 1.68 -10.02
CA CYS A 246 -19.25 2.96 -9.71
C CYS A 246 -18.01 3.22 -10.56
N THR A 247 -17.92 2.64 -11.76
CA THR A 247 -16.95 3.10 -12.78
C THR A 247 -17.08 4.60 -13.03
N ARG A 248 -16.00 5.21 -13.52
CA ARG A 248 -15.94 6.65 -13.81
C ARG A 248 -17.07 7.07 -14.75
N GLU A 249 -17.32 6.28 -15.80
CA GLU A 249 -18.39 6.53 -16.76
C GLU A 249 -19.76 6.50 -16.09
N SER A 250 -20.06 5.45 -15.33
CA SER A 250 -21.35 5.27 -14.64
C SER A 250 -21.65 6.39 -13.65
N LEU A 251 -20.64 6.90 -12.92
CA LEU A 251 -20.83 8.01 -11.99
C LEU A 251 -21.07 9.35 -12.69
N LEU A 252 -20.36 9.62 -13.78
CA LEU A 252 -20.48 10.88 -14.52
C LEU A 252 -21.77 10.98 -15.33
N ALA A 253 -22.21 9.87 -15.93
CA ALA A 253 -23.45 9.80 -16.70
C ALA A 253 -24.69 9.54 -15.83
N GLY A 254 -24.50 8.97 -14.64
CA GLY A 254 -25.57 8.58 -13.74
C GLY A 254 -26.19 9.74 -12.93
N ASN A 255 -27.40 9.49 -12.44
CA ASN A 255 -28.15 10.39 -11.55
C ASN A 255 -28.18 9.92 -10.08
N PHE A 256 -27.27 9.01 -9.69
CA PHE A 256 -27.22 8.44 -8.34
C PHE A 256 -26.06 8.95 -7.49
N ALA A 257 -25.06 9.59 -8.09
CA ALA A 257 -23.92 10.17 -7.39
C ALA A 257 -24.16 11.64 -7.07
N SER A 258 -23.66 12.11 -5.91
CA SER A 258 -23.68 13.53 -5.59
C SER A 258 -22.83 14.35 -6.56
N GLU A 259 -23.14 15.64 -6.67
CA GLU A 259 -22.33 16.58 -7.46
C GLU A 259 -20.86 16.60 -7.01
N ARG A 260 -20.61 16.55 -5.69
CA ARG A 260 -19.26 16.47 -5.12
C ARG A 260 -18.50 15.24 -5.63
N LEU A 261 -19.13 14.07 -5.60
CA LEU A 261 -18.49 12.83 -6.06
C LEU A 261 -18.23 12.89 -7.57
N ARG A 262 -19.20 13.36 -8.36
CA ARG A 262 -19.04 13.50 -9.83
C ARG A 262 -17.92 14.46 -10.19
N GLN A 263 -17.82 15.61 -9.52
CA GLN A 263 -16.74 16.57 -9.74
C GLN A 263 -15.37 15.93 -9.47
N TRP A 264 -15.22 15.30 -8.31
CA TRP A 264 -13.95 14.67 -7.94
C TRP A 264 -13.54 13.53 -8.89
N VAL A 265 -14.50 12.68 -9.30
CA VAL A 265 -14.25 11.59 -10.27
C VAL A 265 -13.92 12.13 -11.66
N GLY A 266 -14.51 13.28 -12.04
CA GLY A 266 -14.20 13.97 -13.29
C GLY A 266 -12.73 14.37 -13.40
N GLU A 267 -12.11 14.73 -12.28
CA GLU A 267 -10.71 15.16 -12.18
C GLU A 267 -9.70 14.01 -12.01
N CYS A 268 -10.18 12.80 -11.73
CA CYS A 268 -9.33 11.62 -11.56
C CYS A 268 -8.79 11.08 -12.89
N ASP A 269 -7.62 10.45 -12.84
CA ASP A 269 -7.18 9.56 -13.92
C ASP A 269 -8.12 8.35 -13.99
N GLY A 270 -8.71 8.12 -15.17
CA GLY A 270 -9.75 7.12 -15.36
C GLY A 270 -9.24 5.69 -15.13
N PHE A 271 -8.04 5.37 -15.61
CA PHE A 271 -7.47 4.04 -15.45
C PHE A 271 -7.23 3.71 -13.98
N TYR A 272 -6.58 4.61 -13.24
CA TYR A 272 -6.32 4.39 -11.81
C TYR A 272 -7.60 4.40 -10.98
N TYR A 273 -8.59 5.22 -11.38
CA TYR A 273 -9.88 5.28 -10.69
C TYR A 273 -10.66 3.97 -10.84
N ASP A 274 -10.83 3.50 -12.09
CA ASP A 274 -11.61 2.29 -12.37
C ASP A 274 -10.96 1.05 -11.75
N ARG A 275 -9.63 1.00 -11.73
CA ARG A 275 -8.88 -0.02 -10.98
C ARG A 275 -9.20 0.04 -9.48
N PHE A 276 -9.11 1.21 -8.86
CA PHE A 276 -9.42 1.39 -7.44
C PHE A 276 -10.86 0.96 -7.10
N ILE A 277 -11.85 1.41 -7.87
CA ILE A 277 -13.26 1.13 -7.54
C ILE A 277 -13.62 -0.33 -7.77
N SER A 278 -13.04 -1.00 -8.76
CA SER A 278 -13.17 -2.44 -8.96
C SER A 278 -12.66 -3.21 -7.73
N TYR A 279 -11.49 -2.84 -7.20
CA TYR A 279 -10.90 -3.51 -6.04
C TYR A 279 -11.65 -3.22 -4.75
N LEU A 280 -12.05 -1.97 -4.53
CA LEU A 280 -12.87 -1.61 -3.38
C LEU A 280 -14.19 -2.37 -3.37
N THR A 281 -14.86 -2.46 -4.53
CA THR A 281 -16.16 -3.13 -4.66
C THR A 281 -16.02 -4.63 -4.37
N ASN A 282 -15.11 -5.31 -5.07
CA ASN A 282 -14.98 -6.76 -5.02
C ASN A 282 -14.24 -7.26 -3.78
N GLY A 283 -13.30 -6.47 -3.27
CA GLY A 283 -12.43 -6.84 -2.15
C GLY A 283 -12.91 -6.34 -0.80
N THR A 284 -13.73 -5.28 -0.75
CA THR A 284 -14.18 -4.69 0.53
C THR A 284 -15.70 -4.61 0.64
N VAL A 285 -16.35 -3.88 -0.25
CA VAL A 285 -17.77 -3.50 -0.06
C VAL A 285 -18.70 -4.71 -0.23
N ARG A 286 -18.42 -5.58 -1.20
CA ARG A 286 -19.18 -6.82 -1.47
C ARG A 286 -18.49 -8.08 -0.95
N ALA A 287 -17.53 -7.93 -0.05
CA ALA A 287 -16.75 -9.03 0.55
C ALA A 287 -17.50 -9.80 1.64
#